data_AF-A0A4R2C4D9-F1
#
_entry.id   AF-A0A4R2C4D9-F1
#
_cell.length_a   1.000
_cell.length_b   1.000
_cell.length_c   1.000
_cell.angle_alpha   90.00
_cell.angle_beta   90.00
_cell.angle_gamma   90.00
#
_symmetry.space_group_name_H-M   'P 1'
#
loop_
_entity.id
_entity.type
_entity.pdbx_description
1 polymer ?
#
loop_
_entity_poly.entity_id
_entity_poly.type
_entity_poly.pdbx_seq_one_letter_code
_entity_poly.pdbx_strand_id
1 'polypeptide(L)'
;MSLVGIACDESGYEGEKLVGGVTDVFAHASVALDEAAAAECVAELRRRIRSPATEYKANHVLRSKNRQVLLWLLGTSGPLLGNAQVQLVDKAYFLVSRLTELLVGRPPYSLYAAGRSTGGSAWDGFLRAANNLMWARETPDAVELFFKALEQVPFDDEVVAALKKARPSAEAFRAGLVADPSAIPPLDPLLPAIARAVEYWGDGKYPVAIAHDRQTSLSPQRIARLDLGDRLAGLELVHSTSDSRIQVADFLAGVARKVASDQLAGHDDAELTALIRPYLDPLSVWGDDRSWARLRPDRGSTLGNCP
;
A
#
# COMPACT_ATOMS: atom_id res chain seq x y z
N MET A 1 20.52 -11.63 -20.49
CA MET A 1 19.60 -10.75 -19.73
C MET A 1 19.85 -11.02 -18.26
N SER A 2 20.24 -10.01 -17.48
CA SER A 2 20.38 -10.14 -16.03
C SER A 2 18.99 -10.13 -15.39
N LEU A 3 18.74 -11.12 -14.53
CA LEU A 3 17.53 -11.23 -13.71
C LEU A 3 17.70 -10.35 -12.46
N VAL A 4 16.66 -9.62 -12.05
CA VAL A 4 16.65 -8.87 -10.79
C VAL A 4 15.87 -9.65 -9.75
N GLY A 5 16.49 -9.99 -8.62
CA GLY A 5 15.84 -10.68 -7.50
C GLY A 5 15.46 -9.70 -6.41
N ILE A 6 14.19 -9.72 -5.98
CA ILE A 6 13.70 -8.90 -4.86
C ILE A 6 12.96 -9.74 -3.83
N ALA A 7 12.96 -9.26 -2.60
CA ALA A 7 12.11 -9.78 -1.53
C ALA A 7 11.07 -8.74 -1.12
N CYS A 8 9.84 -9.16 -0.86
CA CYS A 8 8.72 -8.28 -0.59
C CYS A 8 7.93 -8.69 0.65
N ASP A 9 7.38 -7.70 1.34
CA ASP A 9 6.39 -7.85 2.41
C ASP A 9 5.49 -6.61 2.45
N GLU A 10 4.35 -6.72 3.12
CA GLU A 10 3.37 -5.66 3.23
C GLU A 10 2.96 -5.36 4.67
N SER A 11 2.52 -4.13 4.90
CA SER A 11 1.94 -3.72 6.17
C SER A 11 0.61 -3.03 5.95
N GLY A 12 -0.34 -3.28 6.87
CA GLY A 12 -1.68 -2.69 6.80
C GLY A 12 -2.59 -3.39 5.79
N TYR A 13 -2.26 -4.59 5.33
CA TYR A 13 -3.17 -5.38 4.49
C TYR A 13 -4.33 -5.95 5.32
N GLU A 14 -5.56 -5.62 4.90
CA GLU A 14 -6.80 -6.08 5.54
C GLU A 14 -7.79 -6.62 4.48
N GLY A 15 -7.25 -7.12 3.36
CA GLY A 15 -8.03 -7.49 2.18
C GLY A 15 -8.79 -6.29 1.62
N GLU A 16 -10.05 -6.50 1.27
CA GLU A 16 -10.96 -5.46 0.75
C GLU A 16 -11.54 -4.53 1.82
N LYS A 17 -11.22 -4.76 3.10
CA LYS A 17 -11.66 -3.88 4.18
C LYS A 17 -10.71 -2.70 4.28
N LEU A 18 -10.87 -1.75 3.36
CA LEU A 18 -10.07 -0.54 3.27
C LEU A 18 -10.45 0.49 4.35
N VAL A 19 -11.71 0.49 4.80
CA VAL A 19 -12.25 1.45 5.77
C VAL A 19 -12.85 0.71 6.98
N GLY A 20 -12.71 1.30 8.17
CA GLY A 20 -13.17 0.70 9.43
C GLY A 20 -12.34 -0.50 9.88
N GLY A 21 -11.16 -0.69 9.29
CA GLY A 21 -10.09 -1.55 9.77
C GLY A 21 -9.23 -0.86 10.83
N VAL A 22 -8.10 -1.49 11.16
CA VAL A 22 -7.12 -0.97 12.14
C VAL A 22 -6.19 0.06 11.49
N THR A 23 -6.01 -0.02 10.17
CA THR A 23 -5.01 0.78 9.45
C THR A 23 -5.64 1.59 8.32
N ASP A 24 -5.20 2.83 8.15
CA ASP A 24 -5.61 3.80 7.13
C ASP A 24 -4.66 3.81 5.90
N VAL A 25 -3.45 3.30 6.08
CA VAL A 25 -2.43 3.18 5.05
C VAL A 25 -2.05 1.72 4.84
N PHE A 26 -1.90 1.33 3.58
CA PHE A 26 -1.21 0.11 3.16
C PHE A 26 0.18 0.48 2.63
N ALA A 27 1.18 -0.34 2.94
CA ALA A 27 2.53 -0.21 2.41
C ALA A 27 3.00 -1.55 1.88
N HIS A 28 3.55 -1.57 0.67
CA HIS A 28 4.25 -2.71 0.10
C HIS A 28 5.72 -2.35 -0.04
N ALA A 29 6.59 -3.06 0.67
CA ALA A 29 8.03 -2.84 0.60
C ALA A 29 8.67 -3.93 -0.25
N SER A 30 9.65 -3.53 -1.05
CA SER A 30 10.49 -4.41 -1.84
C SER A 30 11.96 -4.11 -1.58
N VAL A 31 12.79 -5.14 -1.44
CA VAL A 31 14.24 -5.02 -1.20
C VAL A 31 15.03 -5.86 -2.19
N ALA A 32 16.07 -5.26 -2.77
CA ALA A 32 17.01 -5.88 -3.68
C ALA A 32 18.35 -6.15 -2.97
N LEU A 33 18.29 -6.91 -1.87
CA LEU A 33 19.46 -7.38 -1.13
C LEU A 33 19.69 -8.86 -1.42
N ASP A 34 20.96 -9.28 -1.44
CA ASP A 34 21.27 -10.69 -1.31
C ASP A 34 21.03 -11.18 0.13
N GLU A 35 20.98 -12.50 0.31
CA GLU A 35 20.69 -13.10 1.61
C GLU A 35 21.78 -12.79 2.66
N ALA A 36 23.04 -12.65 2.25
CA ALA A 36 24.13 -12.35 3.17
C ALA A 36 24.01 -10.94 3.75
N ALA A 37 23.80 -9.94 2.89
CA ALA A 37 23.59 -8.55 3.29
C ALA A 37 22.32 -8.39 4.14
N ALA A 38 21.24 -9.09 3.79
CA ALA A 38 20.02 -9.08 4.58
C ALA A 38 20.21 -9.75 5.96
N ALA A 39 20.93 -10.88 6.03
CA ALA A 39 21.23 -11.55 7.28
C ALA A 39 22.11 -10.67 8.20
N GLU A 40 23.11 -9.99 7.64
CA GLU A 40 23.94 -9.02 8.37
C GLU A 40 23.10 -7.84 8.88
N CYS A 41 22.20 -7.29 8.05
CA CYS A 41 21.27 -6.24 8.46
C CYS A 41 20.41 -6.68 9.65
N VAL A 42 19.80 -7.87 9.59
CA VAL A 42 18.98 -8.43 10.66
C VAL A 42 19.82 -8.67 11.92
N ALA A 43 21.03 -9.22 11.79
CA ALA A 43 21.93 -9.46 12.93
C ALA A 43 22.33 -8.14 13.64
N GLU A 44 22.66 -7.12 12.86
CA GLU A 44 23.00 -5.79 13.37
C GLU A 44 21.81 -5.12 14.06
N LEU A 45 20.61 -5.21 13.47
CA LEU A 45 19.37 -4.73 14.07
C LEU A 45 19.11 -5.40 15.43
N ARG A 46 19.27 -6.73 15.50
CA ARG A 46 19.12 -7.50 16.75
C ARG A 46 20.14 -7.07 17.80
N ARG A 47 21.41 -6.89 17.40
CA ARG A 47 22.50 -6.43 18.27
C ARG A 47 22.23 -5.04 18.86
N ARG A 48 21.63 -4.15 18.09
CA ARG A 48 21.29 -2.79 18.54
C ARG A 48 20.07 -2.76 19.46
N ILE A 49 19.01 -3.53 19.15
CA ILE A 49 17.79 -3.55 19.97
C ILE A 49 18.02 -4.27 21.31
N ARG A 50 18.90 -5.29 21.36
CA ARG A 50 19.21 -6.07 22.57
C ARG A 50 17.96 -6.63 23.26
N SER A 51 17.00 -7.13 22.48
CA SER A 51 15.78 -7.76 23.01
C SER A 51 15.91 -9.28 23.04
N PRO A 52 15.33 -9.97 24.03
CA PRO A 52 15.30 -11.44 24.09
C PRO A 52 14.31 -12.08 23.10
N ALA A 53 13.64 -11.28 22.26
CA ALA A 53 12.68 -11.78 21.28
C ALA A 53 13.36 -12.68 20.23
N THR A 54 12.76 -13.84 19.97
CA THR A 54 13.19 -14.78 18.92
C THR A 54 12.74 -14.34 17.53
N GLU A 55 11.65 -13.57 17.45
CA GLU A 55 11.11 -12.98 16.23
C GLU A 55 10.95 -11.47 16.40
N TYR A 56 11.51 -10.71 15.45
CA TYR A 56 11.36 -9.26 15.39
C TYR A 56 10.40 -8.94 14.25
N LYS A 57 9.24 -8.40 14.59
CA LYS A 57 8.34 -7.67 13.69
C LYS A 57 8.59 -6.17 13.72
N ALA A 58 8.12 -5.42 12.71
CA ALA A 58 8.22 -3.96 12.64
C ALA A 58 7.81 -3.22 13.94
N ASN A 59 6.81 -3.71 14.68
CA ASN A 59 6.38 -3.14 15.96
C ASN A 59 7.48 -3.12 17.05
N HIS A 60 8.50 -3.97 16.96
CA HIS A 60 9.66 -3.90 17.85
C HIS A 60 10.59 -2.76 17.47
N VAL A 61 10.81 -2.58 16.17
CA VAL A 61 11.69 -1.55 15.60
C VAL A 61 11.08 -0.16 15.82
N LEU A 62 9.75 -0.04 15.74
CA LEU A 62 8.98 1.19 15.95
C LEU A 62 8.90 1.69 17.41
N ARG A 63 9.39 0.94 18.40
CA ARG A 63 9.36 1.40 19.79
C ARG A 63 10.29 2.60 19.96
N SER A 64 9.83 3.63 20.69
CA SER A 64 10.59 4.88 20.90
C SER A 64 12.03 4.66 21.39
N LYS A 65 12.24 3.69 22.29
CA LYS A 65 13.58 3.31 22.79
C LYS A 65 14.55 2.81 21.71
N ASN A 66 14.04 2.39 20.55
CA ASN A 66 14.80 1.88 19.41
C ASN A 66 14.97 2.92 18.30
N ARG A 67 14.68 4.21 18.55
CA ARG A 67 14.80 5.29 17.55
C ARG A 67 16.14 5.27 16.80
N GLN A 68 17.25 5.11 17.52
CA GLN A 68 18.58 5.08 16.89
C GLN A 68 18.77 3.92 15.90
N VAL A 69 18.01 2.83 16.06
CA VAL A 69 18.00 1.71 15.11
C VAL A 69 17.23 2.06 13.86
N LEU A 70 16.09 2.77 13.98
CA LEU A 70 15.34 3.30 12.83
C LEU A 70 16.18 4.28 12.01
N LEU A 71 16.86 5.22 12.69
CA LEU A 71 17.71 6.21 12.03
C LEU A 71 18.87 5.55 11.29
N TRP A 72 19.48 4.51 11.88
CA TRP A 72 20.50 3.73 11.19
C TRP A 72 19.95 2.96 9.99
N LEU A 73 18.83 2.24 10.16
CA LEU A 73 18.25 1.40 9.12
C LEU A 73 17.90 2.21 7.86
N LEU A 74 17.33 3.41 8.04
CA LEU A 74 16.92 4.29 6.95
C LEU A 74 18.00 5.28 6.50
N GLY A 75 19.03 5.49 7.32
CA GLY A 75 20.10 6.46 7.06
C GLY A 75 21.09 6.01 5.99
N THR A 76 21.97 6.93 5.57
CA THR A 76 23.01 6.68 4.56
C THR A 76 24.09 5.68 4.99
N SER A 77 24.16 5.37 6.29
CA SER A 77 25.03 4.31 6.84
C SER A 77 24.30 2.96 7.02
N GLY A 78 23.01 2.92 6.66
CA GLY A 78 22.20 1.71 6.64
C GLY A 78 22.30 0.97 5.31
N PRO A 79 21.83 -0.29 5.26
CA PRO A 79 21.96 -1.13 4.08
C PRO A 79 20.90 -0.88 3.01
N LEU A 80 19.83 -0.14 3.34
CA LEU A 80 18.64 -0.07 2.49
C LEU A 80 18.74 0.95 1.36
N LEU A 81 19.51 2.04 1.55
CA LEU A 81 19.52 3.15 0.60
C LEU A 81 19.99 2.68 -0.77
N GLY A 82 19.13 2.85 -1.79
CA GLY A 82 19.37 2.36 -3.15
C GLY A 82 19.05 0.87 -3.38
N ASN A 83 18.75 0.12 -2.32
CA ASN A 83 18.43 -1.31 -2.36
C ASN A 83 16.99 -1.61 -1.90
N ALA A 84 16.15 -0.59 -1.73
CA ALA A 84 14.79 -0.76 -1.26
C ALA A 84 13.84 0.29 -1.82
N GLN A 85 12.58 -0.11 -2.01
CA GLN A 85 11.48 0.73 -2.46
C GLN A 85 10.22 0.39 -1.66
N VAL A 86 9.34 1.37 -1.48
CA VAL A 86 8.03 1.21 -0.85
C VAL A 86 6.97 1.91 -1.68
N GLN A 87 5.94 1.17 -2.07
CA GLN A 87 4.71 1.79 -2.55
C GLN A 87 3.74 1.99 -1.38
N LEU A 88 3.26 3.23 -1.22
CA LEU A 88 2.22 3.57 -0.26
C LEU A 88 0.85 3.63 -0.94
N VAL A 89 -0.18 3.27 -0.19
CA VAL A 89 -1.58 3.42 -0.57
C VAL A 89 -2.36 4.02 0.60
N ASP A 90 -2.84 5.24 0.42
CA ASP A 90 -3.92 5.80 1.25
C ASP A 90 -5.20 5.02 0.91
N LYS A 91 -5.71 4.25 1.88
CA LYS A 91 -6.82 3.33 1.64
C LYS A 91 -8.13 4.04 1.33
N ALA A 92 -8.37 5.19 1.97
CA ALA A 92 -9.58 5.97 1.72
C ALA A 92 -9.54 6.56 0.32
N TYR A 93 -8.37 7.08 -0.09
CA TYR A 93 -8.17 7.57 -1.45
C TYR A 93 -8.27 6.46 -2.50
N PHE A 94 -7.68 5.29 -2.25
CA PHE A 94 -7.77 4.14 -3.14
C PHE A 94 -9.23 3.67 -3.31
N LEU A 95 -9.99 3.58 -2.21
CA LEU A 95 -11.41 3.23 -2.27
C LEU A 95 -12.20 4.19 -3.17
N VAL A 96 -12.06 5.50 -2.98
CA VAL A 96 -12.80 6.47 -3.79
C VAL A 96 -12.32 6.48 -5.23
N SER A 97 -11.03 6.22 -5.49
CA SER A 97 -10.50 6.06 -6.85
C SER A 97 -11.20 4.92 -7.59
N ARG A 98 -11.30 3.74 -6.96
CA ARG A 98 -11.97 2.57 -7.55
C ARG A 98 -13.47 2.79 -7.72
N LEU A 99 -14.11 3.43 -6.74
CA LEU A 99 -15.53 3.79 -6.80
C LEU A 99 -15.82 4.70 -8.00
N THR A 100 -15.05 5.78 -8.16
CA THR A 100 -15.32 6.76 -9.21
C THR A 100 -14.96 6.24 -10.58
N GLU A 101 -13.87 5.47 -10.70
CA GLU A 101 -13.49 4.78 -11.94
C GLU A 101 -14.60 3.86 -12.44
N LEU A 102 -15.13 3.01 -11.57
CA LEU A 102 -16.07 1.95 -11.95
C LEU A 102 -17.51 2.45 -12.13
N LEU A 103 -17.94 3.48 -11.40
CA LEU A 103 -19.33 3.94 -11.46
C LEU A 103 -19.56 5.15 -12.38
N VAL A 104 -18.57 6.05 -12.50
CA VAL A 104 -18.76 7.35 -13.17
C VAL A 104 -17.62 7.78 -14.09
N GLY A 105 -16.48 7.08 -14.10
CA GLY A 105 -15.32 7.41 -14.93
C GLY A 105 -14.69 8.78 -14.63
N ARG A 106 -14.76 9.26 -13.38
CA ARG A 106 -14.24 10.58 -12.98
C ARG A 106 -13.04 10.47 -12.03
N PRO A 107 -12.07 11.40 -12.08
CA PRO A 107 -11.01 11.48 -11.09
C PRO A 107 -11.56 11.73 -9.67
N PRO A 108 -10.99 11.13 -8.62
CA PRO A 108 -11.54 11.19 -7.26
C PRO A 108 -11.05 12.40 -6.44
N TYR A 109 -10.10 13.19 -6.95
CA TYR A 109 -9.35 14.19 -6.18
C TYR A 109 -10.24 15.18 -5.44
N SER A 110 -11.22 15.79 -6.12
CA SER A 110 -12.08 16.80 -5.51
C SER A 110 -12.99 16.22 -4.42
N LEU A 111 -13.57 15.04 -4.68
CA LEU A 111 -14.35 14.28 -3.71
C LEU A 111 -13.54 13.94 -2.46
N TYR A 112 -12.32 13.42 -2.64
CA TYR A 112 -11.46 13.05 -1.52
C TYR A 112 -11.04 14.27 -0.68
N ALA A 113 -10.59 15.34 -1.34
CA ALA A 113 -10.15 16.56 -0.67
C ALA A 113 -11.30 17.25 0.11
N ALA A 114 -12.49 17.34 -0.49
CA ALA A 114 -13.68 17.86 0.18
C ALA A 114 -14.10 16.96 1.36
N GLY A 115 -14.13 15.64 1.14
CA GLY A 115 -14.39 14.64 2.17
C GLY A 115 -13.51 14.78 3.41
N ARG A 116 -12.19 14.88 3.19
CA ARG A 116 -11.19 15.03 4.26
C ARG A 116 -11.29 16.35 5.01
N SER A 117 -11.62 17.44 4.33
CA SER A 117 -11.59 18.79 4.91
C SER A 117 -12.90 19.18 5.60
N THR A 118 -14.05 18.85 5.03
CA THR A 118 -15.36 19.32 5.51
C THR A 118 -16.35 18.20 5.83
N GLY A 119 -16.05 16.96 5.44
CA GLY A 119 -17.03 15.88 5.47
C GLY A 119 -17.30 15.25 6.84
N GLY A 120 -16.39 15.39 7.82
CA GLY A 120 -16.59 14.94 9.20
C GLY A 120 -17.10 13.49 9.32
N SER A 121 -18.07 13.24 10.20
CA SER A 121 -18.66 11.90 10.39
C SER A 121 -19.48 11.41 9.18
N ALA A 122 -20.02 12.33 8.37
CA ALA A 122 -20.74 11.98 7.14
C ALA A 122 -19.78 11.38 6.11
N TRP A 123 -18.54 11.88 6.04
CA TRP A 123 -17.49 11.30 5.20
C TRP A 123 -17.15 9.86 5.62
N ASP A 124 -16.98 9.62 6.91
CA ASP A 124 -16.73 8.27 7.41
C ASP A 124 -17.91 7.32 7.10
N GLY A 125 -19.14 7.83 7.21
CA GLY A 125 -20.35 7.11 6.83
C GLY A 125 -20.37 6.75 5.34
N PHE A 126 -20.07 7.73 4.48
CA PHE A 126 -19.93 7.55 3.04
C PHE A 126 -18.86 6.53 2.68
N LEU A 127 -17.66 6.64 3.25
CA LEU A 127 -16.55 5.72 3.00
C LEU A 127 -16.89 4.28 3.41
N ARG A 128 -17.54 4.09 4.56
CA ARG A 128 -18.00 2.75 4.98
C ARG A 128 -19.03 2.17 4.01
N ALA A 129 -20.01 2.98 3.59
CA ALA A 129 -21.02 2.54 2.64
C ALA A 129 -20.44 2.25 1.26
N ALA A 130 -19.48 3.06 0.79
CA ALA A 130 -18.74 2.84 -0.45
C ALA A 130 -17.92 1.55 -0.39
N ASN A 131 -17.21 1.28 0.71
CA ASN A 131 -16.49 0.02 0.88
C ASN A 131 -17.45 -1.16 0.80
N ASN A 132 -18.59 -1.10 1.48
CA ASN A 132 -19.61 -2.15 1.48
C ASN A 132 -20.22 -2.40 0.09
N LEU A 133 -20.45 -1.34 -0.69
CA LEU A 133 -20.89 -1.44 -2.08
C LEU A 133 -19.85 -2.20 -2.92
N MET A 134 -18.58 -1.87 -2.77
CA MET A 134 -17.50 -2.38 -3.59
C MET A 134 -16.97 -3.75 -3.14
N TRP A 135 -17.31 -4.18 -1.92
CA TRP A 135 -16.80 -5.41 -1.32
C TRP A 135 -17.33 -6.66 -2.06
N ALA A 136 -16.46 -7.58 -2.48
CA ALA A 136 -16.88 -8.81 -3.14
C ALA A 136 -17.82 -9.68 -2.28
N ARG A 137 -17.75 -9.57 -0.95
CA ARG A 137 -18.68 -10.27 -0.06
C ARG A 137 -20.11 -9.75 -0.24
N GLU A 138 -21.09 -10.64 -0.12
CA GLU A 138 -22.48 -10.24 -0.04
C GLU A 138 -22.69 -9.28 1.13
N THR A 139 -23.28 -8.13 0.82
CA THR A 139 -23.66 -7.10 1.78
C THR A 139 -25.09 -6.70 1.48
N PRO A 140 -26.06 -7.08 2.33
CA PRO A 140 -27.46 -6.71 2.13
C PRO A 140 -27.62 -5.20 2.00
N ASP A 141 -28.52 -4.79 1.10
CA ASP A 141 -28.90 -3.39 0.89
C ASP A 141 -27.73 -2.44 0.57
N ALA A 142 -26.58 -2.96 0.12
CA ALA A 142 -25.37 -2.15 -0.06
C ALA A 142 -25.56 -0.95 -0.99
N VAL A 143 -26.36 -1.12 -2.06
CA VAL A 143 -26.72 -0.03 -2.98
C VAL A 143 -27.54 1.02 -2.23
N GLU A 144 -28.64 0.64 -1.59
CA GLU A 144 -29.52 1.56 -0.84
C GLU A 144 -28.76 2.33 0.24
N LEU A 145 -27.95 1.62 1.03
CA LEU A 145 -27.14 2.21 2.09
C LEU A 145 -26.08 3.18 1.55
N PHE A 146 -25.48 2.87 0.40
CA PHE A 146 -24.55 3.77 -0.28
C PHE A 146 -25.24 5.07 -0.71
N PHE A 147 -26.38 5.00 -1.39
CA PHE A 147 -27.10 6.21 -1.81
C PHE A 147 -27.60 7.03 -0.63
N LYS A 148 -28.09 6.38 0.43
CA LYS A 148 -28.47 7.07 1.68
C LYS A 148 -27.27 7.80 2.30
N ALA A 149 -26.09 7.19 2.33
CA ALA A 149 -24.88 7.84 2.86
C ALA A 149 -24.42 9.00 1.95
N LEU A 150 -24.52 8.83 0.62
CA LEU A 150 -24.18 9.85 -0.37
C LEU A 150 -25.08 11.11 -0.26
N GLU A 151 -26.34 10.94 0.13
CA GLU A 151 -27.25 12.08 0.41
C GLU A 151 -26.82 12.91 1.63
N GLN A 152 -26.10 12.32 2.59
CA GLN A 152 -25.62 13.00 3.79
C GLN A 152 -24.29 13.75 3.58
N VAL A 153 -23.67 13.62 2.41
CA VAL A 153 -22.42 14.30 2.09
C VAL A 153 -22.65 15.82 2.08
N PRO A 154 -21.96 16.61 2.92
CA PRO A 154 -22.34 17.99 3.23
C PRO A 154 -21.75 19.03 2.27
N PHE A 155 -21.17 18.60 1.15
CA PHE A 155 -20.49 19.47 0.20
C PHE A 155 -20.97 19.24 -1.22
N ASP A 156 -20.96 20.31 -2.00
CA ASP A 156 -21.23 20.28 -3.43
C ASP A 156 -19.96 19.95 -4.19
N ASP A 157 -20.04 18.91 -5.01
CA ASP A 157 -18.92 18.42 -5.82
C ASP A 157 -19.46 17.72 -7.08
N GLU A 158 -18.79 17.88 -8.21
CA GLU A 158 -19.24 17.31 -9.49
C GLU A 158 -19.25 15.77 -9.49
N VAL A 159 -18.32 15.16 -8.77
CA VAL A 159 -18.24 13.70 -8.61
C VAL A 159 -19.39 13.22 -7.72
N VAL A 160 -19.72 13.93 -6.63
CA VAL A 160 -20.91 13.67 -5.82
C VAL A 160 -22.19 13.75 -6.67
N ALA A 161 -22.32 14.80 -7.48
CA ALA A 161 -23.48 14.97 -8.37
C ALA A 161 -23.58 13.86 -9.44
N ALA A 162 -22.44 13.38 -9.96
CA ALA A 162 -22.39 12.25 -10.88
C ALA A 162 -22.76 10.93 -10.17
N LEU A 163 -22.21 10.67 -8.98
CA LEU A 163 -22.51 9.48 -8.18
C LEU A 163 -23.99 9.39 -7.81
N LYS A 164 -24.65 10.52 -7.51
CA LYS A 164 -26.10 10.57 -7.24
C LYS A 164 -26.95 10.09 -8.42
N LYS A 165 -26.42 10.16 -9.65
CA LYS A 165 -27.07 9.66 -10.88
C LYS A 165 -26.62 8.25 -11.26
N ALA A 166 -25.64 7.66 -10.56
CA ALA A 166 -24.98 6.41 -10.93
C ALA A 166 -25.64 5.16 -10.33
N ARG A 167 -26.90 5.25 -9.87
CA ARG A 167 -27.61 4.11 -9.28
C ARG A 167 -27.65 2.89 -10.22
N PRO A 168 -28.01 3.02 -11.51
CA PRO A 168 -27.98 1.87 -12.42
C PRO A 168 -26.58 1.24 -12.54
N SER A 169 -25.52 2.06 -12.56
CA SER A 169 -24.13 1.57 -12.58
C SER A 169 -23.79 0.80 -11.31
N ALA A 170 -24.22 1.27 -10.13
CA ALA A 170 -23.98 0.61 -8.85
C ALA A 170 -24.72 -0.73 -8.75
N GLU A 171 -25.96 -0.79 -9.22
CA GLU A 171 -26.76 -2.02 -9.30
C GLU A 171 -26.13 -3.03 -10.27
N ALA A 172 -25.74 -2.58 -11.47
CA ALA A 172 -25.06 -3.42 -12.45
C ALA A 172 -23.72 -3.95 -11.93
N PHE A 173 -22.94 -3.10 -11.25
CA PHE A 173 -21.69 -3.49 -10.62
C PHE A 173 -21.90 -4.57 -9.55
N ARG A 174 -22.89 -4.40 -8.65
CA ARG A 174 -23.23 -5.43 -7.65
C ARG A 174 -23.69 -6.74 -8.29
N ALA A 175 -24.53 -6.67 -9.33
CA ALA A 175 -24.95 -7.85 -10.06
C ALA A 175 -23.75 -8.58 -10.69
N GLY A 176 -22.78 -7.84 -11.23
CA GLY A 176 -21.52 -8.36 -11.76
C GLY A 176 -20.67 -9.09 -10.70
N LEU A 177 -20.52 -8.51 -9.51
CA LEU A 177 -19.80 -9.15 -8.41
C LEU A 177 -20.44 -10.49 -7.97
N VAL A 178 -21.77 -10.56 -7.98
CA VAL A 178 -22.49 -11.80 -7.65
C VAL A 178 -22.34 -12.83 -8.77
N ALA A 179 -22.33 -12.39 -10.03
CA ALA A 179 -22.20 -13.28 -11.19
C ALA A 179 -20.80 -13.87 -11.35
N ASP A 180 -19.75 -13.13 -10.98
CA ASP A 180 -18.37 -13.62 -10.93
C ASP A 180 -17.67 -13.28 -9.61
N PRO A 181 -17.95 -14.05 -8.53
CA PRO A 181 -17.26 -13.91 -7.24
C PRO A 181 -15.77 -14.22 -7.32
N SER A 182 -15.34 -14.85 -8.43
CA SER A 182 -13.95 -15.22 -8.62
C SER A 182 -13.11 -14.05 -9.08
N ALA A 183 -13.68 -12.97 -9.65
CA ALA A 183 -12.96 -11.81 -10.18
C ALA A 183 -11.95 -11.21 -9.18
N ILE A 184 -10.93 -10.49 -9.68
CA ILE A 184 -9.96 -9.83 -8.80
C ILE A 184 -10.73 -8.86 -7.91
N PRO A 185 -10.60 -8.95 -6.58
CA PRO A 185 -11.34 -8.08 -5.70
C PRO A 185 -10.97 -6.61 -5.99
N PRO A 186 -11.93 -5.74 -6.30
CA PRO A 186 -11.67 -4.40 -6.83
C PRO A 186 -10.97 -3.48 -5.82
N LEU A 187 -11.00 -3.86 -4.54
CA LEU A 187 -10.41 -3.14 -3.42
C LEU A 187 -9.13 -3.81 -2.88
N ASP A 188 -8.54 -4.79 -3.58
CA ASP A 188 -7.28 -5.41 -3.15
C ASP A 188 -6.08 -4.56 -3.60
N PRO A 189 -5.32 -3.92 -2.68
CA PRO A 189 -4.17 -3.10 -3.05
C PRO A 189 -2.90 -3.92 -3.32
N LEU A 190 -2.86 -5.21 -2.98
CA LEU A 190 -1.63 -6.00 -2.99
C LEU A 190 -1.17 -6.36 -4.41
N LEU A 191 -2.09 -6.84 -5.26
CA LEU A 191 -1.75 -7.21 -6.63
C LEU A 191 -1.24 -6.01 -7.45
N PRO A 192 -1.91 -4.83 -7.43
CA PRO A 192 -1.35 -3.62 -8.03
C PRO A 192 0.04 -3.26 -7.49
N ALA A 193 0.29 -3.48 -6.19
CA ALA A 193 1.57 -3.16 -5.60
C ALA A 193 2.71 -4.10 -6.02
N ILE A 194 2.41 -5.38 -6.16
CA ILE A 194 3.35 -6.35 -6.74
C ILE A 194 3.68 -5.99 -8.20
N ALA A 195 2.66 -5.64 -9.00
CA ALA A 195 2.87 -5.19 -10.37
C ALA A 195 3.77 -3.94 -10.43
N ARG A 196 3.55 -2.98 -9.52
CA ARG A 196 4.39 -1.78 -9.42
C ARG A 196 5.83 -2.10 -9.04
N ALA A 197 6.06 -3.03 -8.11
CA ALA A 197 7.41 -3.47 -7.75
C ALA A 197 8.15 -4.09 -8.95
N VAL A 198 7.48 -4.92 -9.76
CA VAL A 198 8.04 -5.47 -11.00
C VAL A 198 8.42 -4.35 -11.97
N GLU A 199 7.56 -3.35 -12.14
CA GLU A 199 7.84 -2.21 -13.02
C GLU A 199 9.01 -1.37 -12.54
N TYR A 200 9.08 -1.09 -11.24
CA TYR A 200 10.15 -0.29 -10.64
C TYR A 200 11.51 -0.97 -10.80
N TRP A 201 11.63 -2.24 -10.41
CA TRP A 201 12.90 -2.96 -10.41
C TRP A 201 13.31 -3.47 -11.79
N GLY A 202 12.34 -3.76 -12.65
CA GLY A 202 12.61 -4.20 -14.01
C GLY A 202 13.12 -3.08 -14.91
N ASP A 203 12.78 -1.82 -14.63
CA ASP A 203 13.09 -0.64 -15.46
C ASP A 203 12.75 -0.85 -16.95
N GLY A 204 11.73 -1.69 -17.23
CA GLY A 204 11.36 -2.13 -18.57
C GLY A 204 12.41 -2.97 -19.33
N LYS A 205 13.54 -3.30 -18.71
CA LYS A 205 14.70 -3.96 -19.35
C LYS A 205 14.96 -5.36 -18.79
N TYR A 206 14.68 -5.56 -17.52
CA TYR A 206 15.07 -6.77 -16.80
C TYR A 206 13.84 -7.49 -16.26
N PRO A 207 13.78 -8.82 -16.42
CA PRO A 207 12.78 -9.60 -15.73
C PRO A 207 13.06 -9.60 -14.22
N VAL A 208 12.00 -9.63 -13.41
CA VAL A 208 12.06 -9.59 -11.94
C VAL A 208 11.60 -10.93 -11.36
N ALA A 209 12.39 -11.50 -10.46
CA ALA A 209 12.00 -12.63 -9.62
C ALA A 209 11.66 -12.13 -8.20
N ILE A 210 10.53 -12.56 -7.67
CA ILE A 210 10.00 -12.10 -6.38
C ILE A 210 9.97 -13.25 -5.38
N ALA A 211 10.63 -13.09 -4.26
CA ALA A 211 10.31 -13.78 -3.01
C ALA A 211 9.35 -12.90 -2.20
N HIS A 212 8.19 -13.39 -1.82
CA HIS A 212 7.19 -12.61 -1.08
C HIS A 212 6.86 -13.30 0.24
N ASP A 213 6.62 -12.56 1.33
CA ASP A 213 6.16 -13.19 2.57
C ASP A 213 4.84 -13.91 2.31
N ARG A 214 4.56 -14.92 3.13
CA ARG A 214 3.34 -15.68 2.99
C ARG A 214 2.11 -14.81 3.26
N GLN A 215 1.43 -14.48 2.17
CA GLN A 215 0.15 -13.83 2.22
C GLN A 215 -0.96 -14.78 1.71
N THR A 216 -1.93 -15.06 2.58
CA THR A 216 -3.09 -15.92 2.29
C THR A 216 -3.89 -15.49 1.07
N SER A 217 -3.87 -14.19 0.76
CA SER A 217 -4.55 -13.63 -0.40
C SER A 217 -3.81 -13.87 -1.72
N LEU A 218 -2.55 -14.32 -1.71
CA LEU A 218 -1.76 -14.64 -2.92
C LEU A 218 -1.89 -16.13 -3.29
N SER A 219 -3.11 -16.59 -3.58
CA SER A 219 -3.27 -17.94 -4.13
C SER A 219 -2.63 -18.06 -5.53
N PRO A 220 -2.25 -19.27 -5.98
CA PRO A 220 -1.71 -19.46 -7.33
C PRO A 220 -2.61 -18.88 -8.44
N GLN A 221 -3.94 -18.98 -8.27
CA GLN A 221 -4.90 -18.42 -9.22
C GLN A 221 -4.85 -16.89 -9.27
N ARG A 222 -4.63 -16.22 -8.13
CA ARG A 222 -4.52 -14.76 -8.08
C ARG A 222 -3.18 -14.28 -8.62
N ILE A 223 -2.09 -15.00 -8.34
CA ILE A 223 -0.77 -14.73 -8.92
C ILE A 223 -0.83 -14.85 -10.44
N ALA A 224 -1.47 -15.90 -10.98
CA ALA A 224 -1.61 -16.11 -12.42
C ALA A 224 -2.36 -14.97 -13.14
N ARG A 225 -3.16 -14.18 -12.42
CA ARG A 225 -3.90 -13.05 -13.00
C ARG A 225 -3.12 -11.74 -13.06
N LEU A 226 -1.93 -11.66 -12.45
CA LEU A 226 -1.09 -10.47 -12.56
C LEU A 226 -0.65 -10.20 -14.01
N ASP A 227 -0.67 -11.21 -14.89
CA ASP A 227 -0.33 -11.17 -16.32
C ASP A 227 0.70 -10.09 -16.67
N LEU A 228 1.88 -10.20 -16.06
CA LEU A 228 2.98 -9.25 -16.27
C LEU A 228 3.86 -9.64 -17.47
N GLY A 229 3.48 -10.69 -18.20
CA GLY A 229 4.27 -11.28 -19.28
C GLY A 229 5.68 -11.63 -18.83
N ASP A 230 6.65 -11.45 -19.73
CA ASP A 230 8.07 -11.74 -19.47
C ASP A 230 8.73 -10.80 -18.45
N ARG A 231 8.02 -9.78 -17.93
CA ARG A 231 8.55 -8.87 -16.90
C ARG A 231 8.65 -9.55 -15.53
N LEU A 232 7.77 -10.51 -15.24
CA LEU A 232 7.82 -11.30 -14.01
C LEU A 232 8.41 -12.68 -14.32
N ALA A 233 9.66 -12.92 -13.94
CA ALA A 233 10.30 -14.23 -14.08
C ALA A 233 9.67 -15.29 -13.18
N GLY A 234 9.15 -14.88 -12.02
CA GLY A 234 8.51 -15.77 -11.06
C GLY A 234 8.17 -15.08 -9.76
N LEU A 235 7.18 -15.61 -9.05
CA LEU A 235 6.80 -15.20 -7.71
C LEU A 235 6.69 -16.43 -6.82
N GLU A 236 7.50 -16.47 -5.76
CA GLU A 236 7.48 -17.51 -4.74
C GLU A 236 7.04 -16.96 -3.39
N LEU A 237 6.30 -17.77 -2.62
CA LEU A 237 5.88 -17.43 -1.27
C LEU A 237 6.82 -18.08 -0.26
N VAL A 238 7.56 -17.25 0.46
CA VAL A 238 8.63 -17.65 1.38
C VAL A 238 8.24 -17.30 2.81
N HIS A 239 8.74 -18.06 3.78
CA HIS A 239 8.58 -17.70 5.18
C HIS A 239 9.66 -16.71 5.61
N SER A 240 9.28 -15.66 6.32
CA SER A 240 10.22 -14.72 6.93
C SER A 240 11.25 -15.35 7.87
N THR A 241 10.96 -16.52 8.47
CA THR A 241 11.92 -17.26 9.32
C THR A 241 13.03 -17.96 8.54
N SER A 242 12.84 -18.19 7.24
CA SER A 242 13.81 -18.86 6.37
C SER A 242 14.55 -17.91 5.42
N ASP A 243 14.17 -16.63 5.36
CA ASP A 243 14.73 -15.65 4.44
C ASP A 243 14.86 -14.29 5.11
N SER A 244 16.09 -13.82 5.28
CA SER A 244 16.37 -12.58 6.00
C SER A 244 15.90 -11.36 5.20
N ARG A 245 15.82 -11.45 3.87
CA ARG A 245 15.39 -10.35 3.00
C ARG A 245 13.91 -10.02 3.26
N ILE A 246 13.09 -11.04 3.50
CA ILE A 246 11.68 -10.87 3.89
C ILE A 246 11.55 -10.15 5.23
N GLN A 247 12.36 -10.49 6.24
CA GLN A 247 12.36 -9.76 7.52
C GLN A 247 12.72 -8.27 7.34
N VAL A 248 13.67 -7.98 6.46
CA VAL A 248 14.04 -6.58 6.15
C VAL A 248 12.88 -5.85 5.46
N ALA A 249 12.18 -6.51 4.53
CA ALA A 249 10.97 -5.97 3.90
C ALA A 249 9.85 -5.71 4.93
N ASP A 250 9.58 -6.62 5.89
CA ASP A 250 8.60 -6.42 6.98
C ASP A 250 8.89 -5.14 7.77
N PHE A 251 10.16 -4.97 8.17
CA PHE A 251 10.58 -3.78 8.92
C PHE A 251 10.31 -2.50 8.13
N LEU A 252 10.72 -2.47 6.86
CA LEU A 252 10.55 -1.31 6.03
C LEU A 252 9.07 -1.01 5.75
N ALA A 253 8.27 -2.03 5.41
CA ALA A 253 6.83 -1.87 5.17
C ALA A 253 6.11 -1.32 6.41
N GLY A 254 6.39 -1.88 7.59
CA GLY A 254 5.79 -1.43 8.83
C GLY A 254 6.22 -0.02 9.24
N VAL A 255 7.50 0.33 9.05
CA VAL A 255 8.01 1.68 9.33
C VAL A 255 7.41 2.71 8.39
N ALA A 256 7.45 2.46 7.07
CA ALA A 256 6.90 3.36 6.07
C ALA A 256 5.40 3.59 6.27
N ARG A 257 4.63 2.52 6.52
CA ARG A 257 3.20 2.62 6.83
C ARG A 257 2.95 3.51 8.04
N LYS A 258 3.72 3.31 9.12
CA LYS A 258 3.53 4.09 10.35
C LYS A 258 3.84 5.56 10.14
N VAL A 259 4.97 5.90 9.49
CA VAL A 259 5.33 7.27 9.18
C VAL A 259 4.28 7.93 8.27
N ALA A 260 3.80 7.21 7.26
CA ALA A 260 2.78 7.72 6.35
C ALA A 260 1.41 7.94 7.04
N SER A 261 1.00 7.01 7.90
CA SER A 261 -0.22 7.13 8.72
C SER A 261 -0.13 8.31 9.68
N ASP A 262 1.02 8.52 10.33
CA ASP A 262 1.24 9.68 11.19
C ASP A 262 1.15 11.00 10.41
N GLN A 263 1.78 11.08 9.23
CA GLN A 263 1.65 12.26 8.35
C GLN A 263 0.21 12.51 7.92
N LEU A 264 -0.54 11.47 7.56
CA LEU A 264 -1.95 11.56 7.16
C LEU A 264 -2.84 12.05 8.33
N ALA A 265 -2.52 11.65 9.55
CA ALA A 265 -3.15 12.12 10.79
C ALA A 265 -2.71 13.54 11.19
N GLY A 266 -1.73 14.15 10.49
CA GLY A 266 -1.19 15.46 10.81
C GLY A 266 -0.15 15.46 11.94
N HIS A 267 0.35 14.29 12.33
CA HIS A 267 1.51 14.13 13.20
C HIS A 267 2.79 14.06 12.37
N ASP A 268 3.87 14.66 12.86
CA ASP A 268 5.10 14.76 12.08
C ASP A 268 6.32 14.40 12.94
N ASP A 269 7.08 13.42 12.46
CA ASP A 269 8.46 13.19 12.83
C ASP A 269 9.32 13.59 11.65
N ALA A 270 9.78 14.84 11.63
CA ALA A 270 10.44 15.42 10.47
C ALA A 270 11.73 14.66 10.09
N GLU A 271 12.43 14.09 11.09
CA GLU A 271 13.66 13.32 10.86
C GLU A 271 13.34 11.97 10.19
N LEU A 272 12.40 11.20 10.73
CA LEU A 272 12.00 9.92 10.11
C LEU A 272 11.31 10.14 8.76
N THR A 273 10.55 11.23 8.62
CA THR A 273 9.93 11.61 7.35
C THR A 273 11.00 11.90 6.32
N ALA A 274 11.99 12.74 6.62
CA ALA A 274 13.09 12.99 5.69
C ALA A 274 13.84 11.71 5.30
N LEU A 275 14.05 10.81 6.25
CA LEU A 275 14.75 9.55 6.01
C LEU A 275 13.94 8.55 5.18
N ILE A 276 12.61 8.52 5.27
CA ILE A 276 11.81 7.55 4.49
C ILE A 276 11.65 7.98 3.01
N ARG A 277 11.70 9.29 2.71
CA ARG A 277 11.44 9.84 1.36
C ARG A 277 12.18 9.14 0.22
N PRO A 278 13.49 8.81 0.31
CA PRO A 278 14.20 8.17 -0.79
C PRO A 278 13.69 6.78 -1.14
N TYR A 279 13.00 6.11 -0.20
CA TYR A 279 12.46 4.78 -0.40
C TYR A 279 11.06 4.80 -1.01
N LEU A 280 10.33 5.91 -0.95
CA LEU A 280 8.94 5.95 -1.38
C LEU A 280 8.83 5.99 -2.91
N ASP A 281 7.87 5.26 -3.46
CA ASP A 281 7.57 5.33 -4.89
C ASP A 281 6.84 6.64 -5.21
N PRO A 282 7.32 7.44 -6.19
CA PRO A 282 6.60 8.64 -6.62
C PRO A 282 5.21 8.35 -7.20
N LEU A 283 4.93 7.11 -7.62
CA LEU A 283 3.63 6.61 -8.08
C LEU A 283 2.82 5.91 -6.97
N SER A 284 3.12 6.19 -5.70
CA SER A 284 2.26 5.80 -4.58
C SER A 284 0.84 6.37 -4.75
N VAL A 285 -0.17 5.58 -4.34
CA VAL A 285 -1.58 5.95 -4.46
C VAL A 285 -1.97 6.82 -3.27
N TRP A 286 -1.91 8.14 -3.45
CA TRP A 286 -2.05 9.09 -2.36
C TRP A 286 -2.86 10.33 -2.77
N GLY A 287 -3.87 10.69 -1.96
CA GLY A 287 -4.80 11.79 -2.27
C GLY A 287 -4.62 13.03 -1.42
N ASP A 288 -3.96 12.94 -0.27
CA ASP A 288 -3.78 14.07 0.64
C ASP A 288 -2.52 14.88 0.28
N ASP A 289 -2.72 15.99 -0.43
CA ASP A 289 -1.62 16.84 -0.94
C ASP A 289 -0.68 17.34 0.16
N ARG A 290 -1.20 17.64 1.35
CA ARG A 290 -0.41 18.17 2.47
C ARG A 290 0.61 17.14 2.97
N SER A 291 0.16 15.93 3.27
CA SER A 291 1.05 14.85 3.70
C SER A 291 1.93 14.37 2.54
N TRP A 292 1.42 14.31 1.31
CA TRP A 292 2.22 13.92 0.16
C TRP A 292 3.34 14.91 -0.14
N ALA A 293 3.12 16.21 0.02
CA ALA A 293 4.17 17.21 -0.17
C ALA A 293 5.40 16.96 0.74
N ARG A 294 5.18 16.33 1.91
CA ARG A 294 6.23 15.97 2.88
C ARG A 294 6.83 14.60 2.61
N LEU A 295 6.02 13.64 2.19
CA LEU A 295 6.41 12.25 1.95
C LEU A 295 7.05 12.03 0.58
N ARG A 296 6.61 12.76 -0.45
CA ARG A 296 7.03 12.47 -1.82
C ARG A 296 8.56 12.57 -1.95
N PRO A 297 9.19 11.66 -2.71
CA PRO A 297 10.61 11.75 -3.02
C PRO A 297 10.96 13.06 -3.71
N ASP A 298 12.19 13.54 -3.55
CA ASP A 298 12.67 14.69 -4.31
C ASP A 298 12.80 14.33 -5.80
N ARG A 299 12.40 15.24 -6.70
CA ARG A 299 12.36 15.06 -8.16
C ARG A 299 13.72 14.78 -8.84
N GLY A 300 14.79 14.56 -8.08
CA GLY A 300 16.12 14.18 -8.57
C GLY A 300 16.67 12.88 -7.97
N SER A 301 15.86 12.12 -7.24
CA SER A 301 16.28 10.90 -6.53
C SER A 301 16.16 9.61 -7.35
N THR A 302 16.02 9.70 -8.69
CA THR A 302 16.30 8.56 -9.57
C THR A 302 17.80 8.27 -9.55
N LEU A 303 18.30 7.75 -8.43
CA LEU A 303 19.55 7.02 -8.35
C LEU A 303 19.29 5.61 -8.89
N GLY A 304 18.98 5.55 -10.18
CA GLY A 304 18.93 4.35 -10.99
C GLY A 304 20.07 4.35 -11.99
N ASN A 305 21.30 4.42 -11.48
CA ASN A 305 22.49 3.98 -12.22
C ASN A 305 23.20 2.99 -11.31
N CYS A 306 22.74 1.75 -11.31
CA CYS A 306 23.63 0.62 -11.02
C CYS A 306 24.25 0.17 -12.35
N PRO A 307 25.56 -0.14 -12.37
CA PRO A 307 26.31 -0.50 -13.59
C PRO A 307 25.86 -1.80 -14.26
#